data_AF-A0A9W9QEA2-F1
#
_entry.id   AF-A0A9W9QEA2-F1
#
_cell.length_a   1.000
_cell.length_b   1.000
_cell.length_c   1.000
_cell.angle_alpha   90.00
_cell.angle_beta   90.00
_cell.angle_gamma   90.00
#
_symmetry.space_group_name_H-M   'P 1'
#
loop_
_entity.id
_entity.type
_entity.pdbx_description
1 polymer ?
#
loop_
_entity_poly.entity_id
_entity_poly.type
_entity_poly.pdbx_seq_one_letter_code
_entity_poly.pdbx_strand_id
1 'polypeptide(L)'
;MDSSSEEVPSHMAAVQSRSLAVNFMWSKMHIYVTDFDPENSNPNLVYDVNCDFLAPNLKFKSIEQDRQVGTGTIHAISISPDFELHGSKGTLRAKSRLRTMYTHYSHVFSETGSPAKMSWTSSSGFKTWDFICCDENQNPVAKFSANVWAVKRFAKIELLGPKAHDTAAMDEIVVVGLTLCYCMYMRVNNPLNLVGSAFMRSGRDAHIEPPKEQPAQPAQGKVID
;
A
#
# COMPACT_ATOMS: atom_id res chain seq x y z
N MET A 1 -21.07 -24.07 49.15
CA MET A 1 -19.73 -23.63 48.73
C MET A 1 -19.77 -23.61 47.22
N ASP A 2 -19.73 -22.39 46.69
CA ASP A 2 -20.02 -22.02 45.31
C ASP A 2 -19.23 -22.82 44.28
N SER A 3 -19.96 -23.42 43.34
CA SER A 3 -19.42 -23.78 42.03
C SER A 3 -19.91 -22.71 41.07
N SER A 4 -19.16 -21.63 40.96
CA SER A 4 -19.38 -20.59 39.96
C SER A 4 -19.00 -21.18 38.60
N SER A 5 -19.99 -21.56 37.81
CA SER A 5 -19.81 -21.76 36.37
C SER A 5 -19.56 -20.40 35.74
N GLU A 6 -18.32 -20.16 35.31
CA GLU A 6 -18.02 -19.03 34.42
C GLU A 6 -18.75 -19.27 33.10
N GLU A 7 -19.85 -18.54 32.90
CA GLU A 7 -20.46 -18.35 31.58
C GLU A 7 -19.43 -17.63 30.69
N VAL A 8 -18.85 -18.38 29.75
CA VAL A 8 -18.05 -17.82 28.67
C VAL A 8 -19.00 -17.02 27.76
N PRO A 9 -18.83 -15.70 27.59
CA PRO A 9 -19.77 -14.90 26.80
C PRO A 9 -19.76 -15.32 25.32
N SER A 10 -20.86 -15.93 24.87
CA SER A 10 -21.16 -16.19 23.48
C SER A 10 -21.59 -14.91 22.76
N HIS A 11 -20.65 -14.16 22.18
CA HIS A 11 -20.97 -13.21 21.11
C HIS A 11 -19.76 -12.79 20.26
N MET A 12 -19.04 -13.75 19.70
CA MET A 12 -18.33 -13.51 18.44
C MET A 12 -19.26 -13.98 17.32
N ALA A 13 -20.07 -13.08 16.78
CA ALA A 13 -20.66 -13.29 15.46
C ALA A 13 -19.52 -13.72 14.53
N ALA A 14 -19.68 -14.83 13.82
CA ALA A 14 -18.65 -15.34 12.92
C ALA A 14 -18.15 -14.17 12.06
N VAL A 15 -16.86 -13.81 12.22
CA VAL A 15 -16.25 -12.75 11.42
C VAL A 15 -16.28 -13.24 9.99
N GLN A 16 -17.23 -12.72 9.20
CA GLN A 16 -17.33 -13.05 7.79
C GLN A 16 -15.97 -12.73 7.16
N SER A 17 -15.43 -13.71 6.44
CA SER A 17 -14.14 -13.57 5.80
C SER A 17 -14.12 -14.38 4.51
N ARG A 18 -13.41 -13.83 3.52
CA ARG A 18 -13.15 -14.48 2.24
C ARG A 18 -11.68 -14.38 1.95
N SER A 19 -11.08 -15.50 1.58
CA SER A 19 -9.65 -15.56 1.25
C SER A 19 -9.49 -15.67 -0.26
N LEU A 20 -8.58 -14.90 -0.83
CA LEU A 20 -8.16 -15.00 -2.22
C LEU A 20 -6.67 -15.34 -2.27
N ALA A 21 -6.33 -16.24 -3.17
CA ALA A 21 -4.96 -16.61 -3.49
C ALA A 21 -4.48 -15.76 -4.68
N VAL A 22 -3.29 -15.19 -4.56
CA VAL A 22 -2.67 -14.33 -5.58
C VAL A 22 -1.40 -15.02 -6.07
N ASN A 23 -1.41 -15.40 -7.34
CA ASN A 23 -0.32 -16.09 -8.00
C ASN A 23 0.35 -15.17 -9.02
N PHE A 24 1.62 -14.84 -8.79
CA PHE A 24 2.40 -13.99 -9.69
C PHE A 24 3.12 -14.83 -10.75
N MET A 25 2.72 -14.71 -12.00
CA MET A 25 3.40 -15.29 -13.16
C MET A 25 4.29 -14.25 -13.84
N TRP A 26 5.39 -13.91 -13.18
CA TRP A 26 6.33 -12.87 -13.65
C TRP A 26 6.87 -13.10 -15.06
N SER A 27 7.11 -14.36 -15.46
CA SER A 27 7.57 -14.69 -16.82
C SER A 27 6.56 -14.31 -17.90
N LYS A 28 5.27 -14.25 -17.55
CA LYS A 28 4.18 -13.81 -18.42
C LYS A 28 3.68 -12.41 -18.10
N MET A 29 4.25 -11.75 -17.09
CA MET A 29 3.78 -10.47 -16.56
C MET A 29 2.28 -10.47 -16.23
N HIS A 30 1.79 -11.58 -15.67
CA HIS A 30 0.39 -11.72 -15.26
C HIS A 30 0.29 -12.05 -13.76
N ILE A 31 -0.81 -11.63 -13.15
CA ILE A 31 -1.20 -12.01 -11.79
C ILE A 31 -2.59 -12.64 -11.89
N TYR A 32 -2.71 -13.86 -11.37
CA TYR A 32 -3.98 -14.56 -11.28
C TYR A 32 -4.47 -14.53 -9.85
N VAL A 33 -5.69 -14.05 -9.65
CA VAL A 33 -6.35 -14.04 -8.34
C VAL A 33 -7.45 -15.09 -8.36
N THR A 34 -7.36 -16.06 -7.47
CA THR A 34 -8.32 -17.16 -7.37
C THR A 34 -8.99 -17.14 -6.00
N ASP A 35 -10.21 -17.64 -5.92
CA ASP A 35 -10.84 -17.89 -4.63
C ASP A 35 -10.06 -18.97 -3.89
N PHE A 36 -9.71 -18.70 -2.63
CA PHE A 36 -8.98 -19.65 -1.80
C PHE A 36 -10.00 -20.42 -0.97
N ASP A 37 -10.28 -21.63 -1.42
CA ASP A 37 -11.08 -22.60 -0.69
C ASP A 37 -10.17 -23.78 -0.31
N PRO A 38 -9.89 -23.99 1.00
CA PRO A 38 -9.03 -25.07 1.45
C PRO A 38 -9.61 -26.47 1.19
N GLU A 39 -10.91 -26.60 0.93
CA GLU A 39 -11.58 -27.88 0.62
C GLU A 39 -11.66 -28.16 -0.90
N ASN A 40 -11.39 -27.16 -1.73
CA ASN A 40 -11.47 -27.29 -3.18
C ASN A 40 -10.09 -27.26 -3.85
N SER A 41 -9.68 -28.41 -4.39
CA SER A 41 -8.42 -28.58 -5.10
C SER A 41 -8.32 -27.79 -6.41
N ASN A 42 -9.45 -27.30 -6.96
CA ASN A 42 -9.49 -26.47 -8.17
C ASN A 42 -9.91 -25.04 -7.83
N PRO A 43 -8.95 -24.14 -7.57
CA PRO A 43 -9.25 -22.77 -7.18
C PRO A 43 -9.89 -22.00 -8.36
N ASN A 44 -11.04 -21.38 -8.12
CA ASN A 44 -11.78 -20.66 -9.16
C ASN A 44 -11.09 -19.32 -9.47
N LEU A 45 -10.82 -19.03 -10.75
CA LEU A 45 -10.20 -17.77 -11.16
C LEU A 45 -11.21 -16.63 -11.08
N VAL A 46 -10.89 -15.60 -10.30
CA VAL A 46 -11.76 -14.45 -10.07
C VAL A 46 -11.26 -13.22 -10.82
N TYR A 47 -9.93 -13.02 -10.86
CA TYR A 47 -9.32 -11.93 -11.63
C TYR A 47 -8.12 -12.38 -12.46
N ASP A 48 -8.02 -11.82 -13.65
CA ASP A 48 -6.82 -11.82 -14.49
C ASP A 48 -6.26 -10.39 -14.54
N VAL A 49 -5.01 -10.24 -14.11
CA VAL A 49 -4.35 -8.94 -14.04
C VAL A 49 -3.13 -8.94 -14.95
N ASN A 50 -3.15 -8.08 -15.96
CA ASN A 50 -2.01 -7.87 -16.84
C ASN A 50 -1.12 -6.75 -16.27
N CYS A 51 0.17 -7.02 -16.15
CA CYS A 51 1.19 -6.07 -15.74
C CYS A 51 1.95 -5.58 -16.97
N ASP A 52 1.71 -4.35 -17.40
CA ASP A 52 2.46 -3.76 -18.50
C ASP A 52 3.86 -3.33 -18.00
N PHE A 53 4.91 -3.78 -18.70
CA PHE A 53 6.29 -3.48 -18.36
C PHE A 53 6.73 -2.10 -18.86
N LEU A 54 6.17 -1.62 -19.97
CA LEU A 54 6.60 -0.38 -20.64
C LEU A 54 5.95 0.85 -20.01
N ALA A 55 4.71 0.71 -19.57
CA ALA A 55 4.06 1.68 -18.71
C ALA A 55 3.61 0.88 -17.48
N PRO A 56 4.19 1.09 -16.28
CA PRO A 56 4.00 0.23 -15.11
C PRO A 56 2.57 0.34 -14.58
N ASN A 57 1.67 -0.30 -15.32
CA ASN A 57 0.24 -0.24 -15.23
C ASN A 57 -0.27 -1.65 -15.03
N LEU A 58 -1.15 -1.80 -14.05
CA LEU A 58 -1.94 -2.99 -13.83
C LEU A 58 -3.29 -2.80 -14.50
N LYS A 59 -3.77 -3.81 -15.22
CA LYS A 59 -5.12 -3.84 -15.78
C LYS A 59 -5.86 -5.03 -15.20
N PHE A 60 -6.92 -4.76 -14.45
CA PHE A 60 -7.67 -5.77 -13.71
C PHE A 60 -8.91 -6.17 -14.49
N LYS A 61 -8.99 -7.43 -14.92
CA LYS A 61 -10.19 -8.02 -15.53
C LYS A 61 -10.89 -8.94 -14.52
N SER A 62 -12.15 -8.67 -14.24
CA SER A 62 -13.01 -9.59 -13.49
C SER A 62 -13.53 -10.68 -14.42
N ILE A 63 -13.41 -11.94 -13.99
CA ILE A 63 -13.90 -13.09 -14.76
C ILE A 63 -15.42 -13.19 -14.69
N GLU A 64 -16.01 -12.93 -13.52
CA GLU A 64 -17.47 -12.95 -13.32
C GLU A 64 -18.18 -11.90 -14.17
N GLN A 65 -17.65 -10.67 -14.21
CA GLN A 65 -18.25 -9.57 -14.95
C GLN A 65 -17.79 -9.50 -16.43
N ASP A 66 -16.86 -10.37 -16.84
CA ASP A 66 -16.16 -10.39 -18.13
C ASP A 66 -15.73 -9.00 -18.64
N ARG A 67 -15.24 -8.15 -17.75
CA ARG A 67 -14.85 -6.76 -18.08
C ARG A 67 -13.68 -6.28 -17.25
N GLN A 68 -13.04 -5.22 -17.72
CA GLN A 68 -12.03 -4.51 -16.94
C GLN A 68 -12.74 -3.75 -15.80
N VAL A 69 -12.37 -4.06 -14.56
CA VAL A 69 -12.93 -3.44 -13.36
C VAL A 69 -12.08 -2.29 -12.86
N GLY A 70 -10.78 -2.28 -13.17
CA GLY A 70 -9.91 -1.21 -12.75
C GLY A 70 -8.53 -1.24 -13.37
N THR A 71 -7.76 -0.20 -13.03
CA THR A 71 -6.35 -0.08 -13.36
C THR A 71 -5.56 0.41 -12.15
N GLY A 72 -4.27 0.13 -12.13
CA GLY A 72 -3.31 0.72 -11.20
C GLY A 72 -2.17 1.32 -12.00
N THR A 73 -1.74 2.54 -11.68
CA THR A 73 -0.64 3.21 -12.36
C THR A 73 0.46 3.54 -11.36
N ILE A 74 1.64 2.97 -11.58
CA ILE A 74 2.81 3.22 -10.76
C ILE A 74 3.64 4.33 -11.40
N HIS A 75 4.18 5.21 -10.56
CA HIS A 75 5.04 6.30 -11.02
C HIS A 75 6.49 5.96 -10.72
N ALA A 76 7.40 6.29 -11.63
CA ALA A 76 8.83 6.03 -11.44
C ALA A 76 9.44 6.83 -10.27
N ILE A 77 8.92 8.04 -10.01
CA ILE A 77 9.45 8.99 -9.01
C ILE A 77 8.51 9.13 -7.80
N SER A 78 7.19 9.12 -8.03
CA SER A 78 6.21 9.28 -6.96
C SER A 78 5.96 7.96 -6.24
N ILE A 79 5.95 8.00 -4.91
CA ILE A 79 5.57 6.85 -4.09
C ILE A 79 4.06 6.71 -3.88
N SER A 80 3.26 7.60 -4.47
CA SER A 80 1.79 7.56 -4.40
C SER A 80 1.24 7.11 -5.75
N PRO A 81 0.93 5.82 -5.94
CA PRO A 81 0.39 5.33 -7.20
C PRO A 81 -1.08 5.76 -7.37
N ASP A 82 -1.51 5.84 -8.61
CA ASP A 82 -2.90 6.09 -8.97
C ASP A 82 -3.63 4.78 -9.23
N PHE A 83 -4.95 4.81 -9.13
CA PHE A 83 -5.81 3.70 -9.49
C PHE A 83 -7.09 4.23 -10.12
N GLU A 84 -7.73 3.38 -10.92
CA GLU A 84 -9.08 3.60 -11.42
C GLU A 84 -9.92 2.38 -11.07
N LEU A 85 -11.11 2.60 -10.52
CA LEU A 85 -12.05 1.56 -10.15
C LEU A 85 -13.42 1.90 -10.74
N HIS A 86 -13.93 1.03 -11.62
CA HIS A 86 -15.20 1.25 -12.34
C HIS A 86 -15.32 2.64 -12.96
N GLY A 87 -14.24 3.16 -13.53
CA GLY A 87 -14.17 4.50 -14.15
C GLY A 87 -13.89 5.66 -13.17
N SER A 88 -13.91 5.41 -11.86
CA SER A 88 -13.60 6.41 -10.83
C SER A 88 -12.12 6.41 -10.51
N LYS A 89 -11.46 7.55 -10.70
CA LYS A 89 -10.02 7.71 -10.45
C LYS A 89 -9.75 8.06 -8.99
N GLY A 90 -8.68 7.48 -8.45
CA GLY A 90 -8.18 7.74 -7.12
C GLY A 90 -6.66 7.67 -7.06
N THR A 91 -6.11 8.11 -5.92
CA THR A 91 -4.67 8.05 -5.65
C THR A 91 -4.46 7.40 -4.29
N LEU A 92 -3.59 6.39 -4.22
CA LEU A 92 -3.07 5.89 -2.95
C LEU A 92 -2.03 6.88 -2.43
N ARG A 93 -2.44 7.77 -1.54
CA ARG A 93 -1.56 8.81 -1.00
C ARG A 93 -0.66 8.23 0.07
N ALA A 94 0.65 8.27 -0.17
CA ALA A 94 1.62 7.92 0.84
C ALA A 94 1.65 8.98 1.95
N LYS A 95 1.58 8.55 3.22
CA LYS A 95 1.66 9.43 4.39
C LYS A 95 3.08 9.62 4.90
N SER A 96 3.97 8.66 4.64
CA SER A 96 5.37 8.72 5.03
C SER A 96 6.23 7.93 4.04
N ARG A 97 7.48 8.36 3.85
CA ARG A 97 8.51 7.60 3.13
C ARG A 97 9.21 6.56 4.01
N LEU A 98 9.20 6.76 5.32
CA LEU A 98 9.89 5.91 6.31
C LEU A 98 9.01 4.79 6.85
N ARG A 99 7.69 4.98 6.83
CA ARG A 99 6.70 3.96 7.17
C ARG A 99 5.75 3.79 6.01
N THR A 100 5.56 2.55 5.57
CA THR A 100 4.63 2.22 4.50
C THR A 100 3.20 2.38 5.02
N MET A 101 2.69 3.59 4.89
CA MET A 101 1.33 3.97 5.26
C MET A 101 0.71 4.76 4.12
N TYR A 102 -0.44 4.29 3.65
CA TYR A 102 -1.16 4.81 2.50
C TYR A 102 -2.61 5.08 2.86
N THR A 103 -3.22 6.04 2.17
CA THR A 103 -4.65 6.31 2.32
C THR A 103 -5.30 6.50 0.97
N HIS A 104 -6.51 5.99 0.82
CA HIS A 104 -7.38 6.26 -0.32
C HIS A 104 -8.79 6.57 0.18
N TYR A 105 -9.63 7.12 -0.69
CA TYR A 105 -11.04 7.34 -0.41
C TYR A 105 -11.86 6.25 -1.11
N SER A 106 -12.78 5.65 -0.37
CA SER A 106 -13.66 4.59 -0.84
C SER A 106 -15.10 5.06 -0.85
N HIS A 107 -15.78 4.87 -1.97
CA HIS A 107 -17.24 4.99 -2.01
C HIS A 107 -17.92 3.71 -1.53
N VAL A 108 -17.28 2.55 -1.69
CA VAL A 108 -17.83 1.24 -1.33
C VAL A 108 -17.92 1.06 0.17
N PHE A 109 -16.91 1.50 0.92
CA PHE A 109 -16.84 1.39 2.38
C PHE A 109 -17.52 2.56 3.12
N SER A 110 -18.21 3.46 2.40
CA SER A 110 -18.99 4.54 3.02
C SER A 110 -20.23 4.02 3.76
N GLU A 111 -20.50 4.59 4.93
CA GLU A 111 -21.76 4.41 5.68
C GLU A 111 -22.68 5.63 5.60
N THR A 112 -22.11 6.82 5.34
CA THR A 112 -22.78 8.13 5.44
C THR A 112 -23.08 8.77 4.08
N GLY A 113 -22.72 8.11 2.97
CA GLY A 113 -22.85 8.62 1.61
C GLY A 113 -21.69 9.50 1.14
N SER A 114 -20.79 9.94 2.04
CA SER A 114 -19.51 10.57 1.69
C SER A 114 -18.38 9.54 1.58
N PRO A 115 -17.37 9.72 0.71
CA PRO A 115 -16.27 8.76 0.58
C PRO A 115 -15.57 8.50 1.91
N ALA A 116 -15.51 7.23 2.33
CA ALA A 116 -14.83 6.81 3.54
C ALA A 116 -13.32 6.83 3.33
N LYS A 117 -12.57 7.41 4.26
CA LYS A 117 -11.11 7.42 4.22
C LYS A 117 -10.55 6.10 4.75
N MET A 118 -10.01 5.30 3.85
CA MET A 118 -9.36 4.03 4.16
C MET A 118 -7.86 4.23 4.38
N SER A 119 -7.27 3.39 5.23
CA SER A 119 -5.83 3.40 5.49
C SER A 119 -5.21 2.02 5.32
N TRP A 120 -4.15 1.95 4.52
CA TRP A 120 -3.29 0.77 4.38
C TRP A 120 -2.04 0.99 5.22
N THR A 121 -1.86 0.16 6.24
CA THR A 121 -0.66 0.13 7.07
C THR A 121 0.14 -1.12 6.73
N SER A 122 1.46 -1.06 6.89
CA SER A 122 2.29 -2.24 6.69
C SER A 122 3.03 -2.64 7.95
N SER A 123 3.03 -3.94 8.22
CA SER A 123 3.99 -4.61 9.08
C SER A 123 4.93 -5.47 8.22
N SER A 124 5.66 -4.83 7.29
CA SER A 124 6.60 -5.54 6.42
C SER A 124 7.89 -5.85 7.16
N GLY A 125 8.30 -7.12 7.14
CA GLY A 125 9.64 -7.56 7.50
C GLY A 125 10.53 -7.74 6.27
N PHE A 126 11.77 -8.20 6.46
CA PHE A 126 12.67 -8.51 5.34
C PHE A 126 12.13 -9.63 4.43
N LYS A 127 11.35 -10.58 4.98
CA LYS A 127 10.90 -11.79 4.27
C LYS A 127 9.44 -11.71 3.78
N THR A 128 8.58 -11.02 4.51
CA THR A 128 7.14 -10.95 4.26
C THR A 128 6.67 -9.52 4.17
N TRP A 129 5.77 -9.25 3.23
CA TRP A 129 5.07 -7.98 3.12
C TRP A 129 3.63 -8.18 3.51
N ASP A 130 3.28 -7.60 4.65
CA ASP A 130 1.93 -7.61 5.16
C ASP A 130 1.37 -6.18 5.12
N PHE A 131 0.21 -6.02 4.51
CA PHE A 131 -0.56 -4.77 4.47
C PHE A 131 -1.94 -5.01 5.07
N ILE A 132 -2.34 -4.15 5.99
CA ILE A 132 -3.67 -4.19 6.60
C ILE A 132 -4.42 -2.93 6.17
N CYS A 133 -5.55 -3.13 5.51
CA CYS A 133 -6.50 -2.08 5.17
C CYS A 133 -7.49 -1.92 6.33
N CYS A 134 -7.61 -0.70 6.83
CA CYS A 134 -8.59 -0.34 7.86
C CYS A 134 -9.56 0.73 7.36
N ASP A 135 -10.77 0.71 7.90
CA ASP A 135 -11.79 1.75 7.73
C ASP A 135 -11.49 3.03 8.55
N GLU A 136 -12.43 3.98 8.53
CA GLU A 136 -12.31 5.25 9.28
C GLU A 136 -12.21 5.05 10.79
N ASN A 137 -12.85 3.99 11.31
CA ASN A 137 -12.86 3.61 12.71
C ASN A 137 -11.64 2.75 13.11
N GLN A 138 -10.70 2.55 12.16
CA GLN A 138 -9.51 1.70 12.32
C GLN A 138 -9.83 0.21 12.48
N ASN A 139 -11.01 -0.24 12.07
CA ASN A 139 -11.33 -1.66 12.00
C ASN A 139 -10.71 -2.27 10.74
N PRO A 140 -10.06 -3.45 10.82
CA PRO A 140 -9.48 -4.11 9.67
C PRO A 140 -10.58 -4.63 8.74
N VAL A 141 -10.52 -4.25 7.46
CA VAL A 141 -11.44 -4.73 6.41
C VAL A 141 -10.77 -5.65 5.41
N ALA A 142 -9.44 -5.60 5.32
CA ALA A 142 -8.69 -6.52 4.50
C ALA A 142 -7.24 -6.66 4.98
N LYS A 143 -6.63 -7.80 4.66
CA LYS A 143 -5.22 -8.07 4.87
C LYS A 143 -4.61 -8.66 3.60
N PHE A 144 -3.54 -8.05 3.12
CA PHE A 144 -2.71 -8.55 2.03
C PHE A 144 -1.42 -9.09 2.64
N SER A 145 -1.08 -10.35 2.38
CA SER A 145 0.15 -10.98 2.90
C SER A 145 0.92 -11.61 1.75
N ALA A 146 2.18 -11.26 1.56
CA ALA A 146 3.03 -11.80 0.51
C ALA A 146 4.36 -12.33 1.05
N ASN A 147 4.74 -13.53 0.63
CA ASN A 147 6.09 -14.04 0.87
C ASN A 147 6.97 -13.77 -0.35
N VAL A 148 7.75 -12.69 -0.27
CA VAL A 148 8.51 -12.15 -1.41
C VAL A 148 9.73 -13.03 -1.76
N TRP A 149 10.19 -13.84 -0.81
CA TRP A 149 11.37 -14.71 -0.96
C TRP A 149 11.04 -16.18 -1.17
N ALA A 150 9.76 -16.56 -1.17
CA ALA A 150 9.36 -17.92 -1.47
C ALA A 150 9.60 -18.24 -2.96
N VAL A 151 10.06 -19.48 -3.22
CA VAL A 151 10.28 -20.02 -4.57
C VAL A 151 9.00 -19.97 -5.41
N LYS A 152 7.85 -20.22 -4.76
CA LYS A 152 6.52 -19.91 -5.31
C LYS A 152 6.06 -18.60 -4.69
N ARG A 153 6.18 -17.49 -5.44
CA ARG A 153 5.76 -16.15 -5.01
C ARG A 153 4.24 -16.09 -4.93
N PHE A 154 3.74 -16.46 -3.76
CA PHE A 154 2.33 -16.52 -3.42
C PHE A 154 2.00 -15.37 -2.47
N ALA A 155 0.90 -14.68 -2.76
CA ALA A 155 0.30 -13.76 -1.80
C ALA A 155 -1.14 -14.18 -1.51
N LYS A 156 -1.66 -13.70 -0.40
CA LYS A 156 -3.01 -13.96 0.08
C LYS A 156 -3.69 -12.63 0.37
N ILE A 157 -4.93 -12.48 -0.10
CA ILE A 157 -5.81 -11.38 0.28
C ILE A 157 -6.90 -11.98 1.17
N GLU A 158 -7.05 -11.47 2.38
CA GLU A 158 -8.14 -11.82 3.27
C GLU A 158 -9.05 -10.62 3.36
N LEU A 159 -10.28 -10.74 2.88
CA LEU A 159 -11.34 -9.76 3.13
C LEU A 159 -12.00 -10.08 4.46
N LEU A 160 -12.26 -9.06 5.26
CA LEU A 160 -12.74 -9.16 6.63
C LEU A 160 -13.98 -8.29 6.83
N GLY A 161 -14.87 -8.74 7.70
CA GLY A 161 -16.04 -7.98 8.12
C GLY A 161 -17.25 -8.14 7.19
N PRO A 162 -18.29 -7.31 7.38
CA PRO A 162 -19.59 -7.51 6.73
C PRO A 162 -19.57 -7.45 5.20
N LYS A 163 -18.57 -6.77 4.62
CA LYS A 163 -18.40 -6.60 3.17
C LYS A 163 -17.45 -7.63 2.56
N ALA A 164 -17.05 -8.68 3.29
CA ALA A 164 -16.07 -9.65 2.81
C ALA A 164 -16.51 -10.43 1.56
N HIS A 165 -17.83 -10.59 1.36
CA HIS A 165 -18.41 -11.27 0.19
C HIS A 165 -19.03 -10.29 -0.83
N ASP A 166 -18.96 -8.98 -0.58
CA ASP A 166 -19.47 -7.98 -1.51
C ASP A 166 -18.53 -7.81 -2.72
N THR A 167 -19.09 -7.86 -3.93
CA THR A 167 -18.30 -7.81 -5.17
C THR A 167 -17.61 -6.46 -5.33
N ALA A 168 -18.29 -5.35 -5.01
CA ALA A 168 -17.70 -4.02 -5.12
C ALA A 168 -16.55 -3.82 -4.12
N ALA A 169 -16.70 -4.34 -2.89
CA ALA A 169 -15.64 -4.30 -1.89
C ALA A 169 -14.46 -5.16 -2.32
N MET A 170 -14.73 -6.32 -2.92
CA MET A 170 -13.71 -7.20 -3.48
C MET A 170 -12.96 -6.52 -4.62
N ASP A 171 -13.67 -5.94 -5.59
CA ASP A 171 -13.07 -5.20 -6.71
C ASP A 171 -12.14 -4.10 -6.18
N GLU A 172 -12.60 -3.29 -5.21
CA GLU A 172 -11.80 -2.24 -4.60
C GLU A 172 -10.55 -2.77 -3.89
N ILE A 173 -10.70 -3.75 -2.99
CA ILE A 173 -9.59 -4.30 -2.21
C ILE A 173 -8.54 -4.96 -3.10
N VAL A 174 -8.97 -5.69 -4.14
CA VAL A 174 -8.06 -6.34 -5.09
C VAL A 174 -7.31 -5.31 -5.91
N VAL A 175 -8.00 -4.33 -6.51
CA VAL A 175 -7.37 -3.29 -7.33
C VAL A 175 -6.39 -2.46 -6.50
N VAL A 176 -6.84 -1.93 -5.37
CA VAL A 176 -6.04 -1.02 -4.53
C VAL A 176 -4.90 -1.78 -3.84
N GLY A 177 -5.18 -2.95 -3.27
CA GLY A 177 -4.20 -3.77 -2.55
C GLY A 177 -3.08 -4.28 -3.46
N LEU A 178 -3.42 -4.80 -4.65
CA LEU A 178 -2.40 -5.24 -5.61
C LEU A 178 -1.61 -4.07 -6.20
N THR A 179 -2.26 -2.92 -6.44
CA THR A 179 -1.55 -1.70 -6.87
C THR A 179 -0.53 -1.26 -5.83
N LEU A 180 -0.88 -1.29 -4.55
CA LEU A 180 0.05 -1.00 -3.46
C LEU A 180 1.22 -2.00 -3.42
N CYS A 181 0.92 -3.30 -3.48
CA CYS A 181 1.93 -4.36 -3.47
C CYS A 181 2.89 -4.22 -4.66
N TYR A 182 2.37 -3.98 -5.86
CA TYR A 182 3.17 -3.80 -7.06
C TYR A 182 4.01 -2.51 -7.00
N CYS A 183 3.45 -1.42 -6.46
CA CYS A 183 4.21 -0.20 -6.17
C CYS A 183 5.39 -0.47 -5.22
N MET A 184 5.18 -1.25 -4.16
CA MET A 184 6.26 -1.67 -3.26
C MET A 184 7.29 -2.54 -3.99
N TYR A 185 6.85 -3.49 -4.82
CA TYR A 185 7.71 -4.36 -5.62
C TYR A 185 8.64 -3.58 -6.55
N MET A 186 8.09 -2.64 -7.30
CA MET A 186 8.87 -1.80 -8.20
C MET A 186 9.85 -0.91 -7.43
N ARG A 187 9.47 -0.42 -6.24
CA ARG A 187 10.33 0.46 -5.44
C ARG A 187 11.54 -0.24 -4.85
N VAL A 188 11.39 -1.46 -4.33
CA VAL A 188 12.51 -2.19 -3.72
C VAL A 188 13.50 -2.72 -4.77
N ASN A 189 13.03 -2.96 -6.00
CA ASN A 189 13.87 -3.44 -7.10
C ASN A 189 14.44 -2.31 -7.98
N ASN A 190 14.07 -1.04 -7.72
CA ASN A 190 14.63 0.10 -8.44
C ASN A 190 15.80 0.73 -7.66
N PRO A 191 17.05 0.61 -8.14
CA PRO A 191 18.23 1.12 -7.45
C PRO A 191 18.26 2.66 -7.31
N LEU A 192 17.45 3.40 -8.08
CA LEU A 192 17.37 4.87 -7.97
C LEU A 192 16.83 5.34 -6.62
N ASN A 193 16.06 4.52 -5.89
CA ASN A 193 15.61 4.83 -4.53
C ASN A 193 16.73 4.77 -3.48
N LEU A 194 17.83 4.06 -3.75
CA LEU A 194 18.99 3.99 -2.85
C LEU A 194 19.96 5.16 -3.04
N VAL A 195 20.01 5.75 -4.25
CA VAL A 195 20.91 6.87 -4.56
C VAL A 195 20.48 8.15 -3.83
N GLY A 196 19.18 8.41 -3.66
CA GLY A 196 18.70 9.58 -2.91
C GLY A 196 18.96 9.53 -1.39
N SER A 197 19.05 8.34 -0.80
CA SER A 197 19.38 8.18 0.63
C SER A 197 20.87 8.29 0.95
N ALA A 198 21.75 8.01 -0.02
CA ALA A 198 23.20 8.19 0.15
C ALA A 198 23.62 9.67 0.04
N PHE A 199 22.85 10.50 -0.67
CA PHE A 199 23.11 11.95 -0.79
C PHE A 199 22.39 12.83 0.25
N MET A 200 21.55 12.26 1.14
CA MET A 200 20.87 13.02 2.21
C MET A 200 21.44 12.80 3.62
N ARG A 201 22.70 12.34 3.74
CA ARG A 201 23.38 12.22 5.04
C ARG A 201 24.85 12.62 4.99
N SER A 202 25.11 13.92 4.86
CA SER A 202 26.00 14.67 5.77
C SER A 202 25.89 16.17 5.46
N GLY A 203 24.88 16.81 6.05
CA GLY A 203 24.77 18.26 6.15
C GLY A 203 24.82 18.64 7.62
N ARG A 204 26.02 18.54 8.20
CA ARG A 204 26.55 19.02 9.50
C ARG A 204 27.95 18.41 9.50
N ASP A 205 29.00 19.12 9.08
CA ASP A 205 29.51 20.30 9.76
C ASP A 205 29.88 21.40 8.75
N ALA A 206 29.13 22.50 8.76
CA ALA A 206 29.71 23.77 8.35
C ALA A 206 30.70 24.15 9.45
N HIS A 207 31.99 24.00 9.16
CA HIS A 207 33.07 24.59 9.94
C HIS A 207 32.80 26.09 10.06
N ILE A 208 32.33 26.54 11.22
CA ILE A 208 32.22 27.95 11.56
C ILE A 208 33.66 28.45 11.71
N GLU A 209 34.18 29.10 10.67
CA GLU A 209 35.40 29.91 10.83
C GLU A 209 35.11 31.02 11.86
N PRO A 210 35.99 31.25 12.84
CA PRO A 210 35.82 32.36 13.76
C PRO A 210 35.92 33.70 13.02
N PRO A 211 35.22 34.76 13.49
CA PRO A 211 35.21 36.05 12.82
C PRO A 211 36.62 36.60 12.64
N LYS A 212 36.99 36.92 11.39
CA LYS A 212 38.23 37.65 11.10
C LYS A 212 38.11 39.06 11.70
N GLU A 213 38.96 39.32 12.68
CA GLU A 213 39.17 40.62 13.30
C GLU A 213 39.50 41.65 12.20
N GLN A 214 38.66 42.68 12.10
CA GLN A 214 38.77 43.74 11.12
C GLN A 214 39.82 44.73 11.62
N PRO A 215 40.93 44.98 10.90
CA PRO A 215 41.91 45.96 11.36
C PRO A 215 41.29 47.37 11.35
N ALA A 216 41.46 48.06 12.47
CA ALA A 216 41.00 49.42 12.72
C ALA A 216 41.46 50.37 11.61
N GLN A 217 40.51 51.13 11.05
CA GLN A 217 40.81 52.28 10.19
C GLN A 217 41.34 53.44 11.06
N PRO A 218 42.50 54.04 10.75
CA PRO A 218 42.89 55.28 11.37
C PRO A 218 42.07 56.46 10.80
N ALA A 219 41.73 57.36 11.72
CA ALA A 219 40.85 58.52 11.54
C ALA A 219 41.28 59.46 10.39
N GLN A 220 40.29 59.93 9.63
CA GLN A 220 40.46 61.03 8.69
C GLN A 220 40.81 62.32 9.43
N GLY A 221 42.04 62.80 9.20
CA GLY A 221 42.48 64.13 9.60
C GLY A 221 41.87 65.20 8.68
N LYS A 222 41.18 66.14 9.32
CA LYS A 222 40.61 67.36 8.77
C LYS A 222 41.65 68.48 8.81
N VAL A 223 41.95 69.13 7.69
CA VAL A 223 42.64 70.43 7.56
C VAL A 223 42.06 71.07 6.28
N ILE A 224 40.97 71.86 6.33
CA ILE A 224 40.85 73.33 6.49
C ILE A 224 42.10 74.18 6.20
N ASP A 225 41.88 75.07 5.23
CA ASP A 225 42.67 76.14 4.58
C ASP A 225 43.84 75.75 3.64
#